data_AF-E1QS80-F1
#
_entry.id   AF-E1QS80-F1
#
_cell.length_a   1.000
_cell.length_b   1.000
_cell.length_c   1.000
_cell.angle_alpha   90.00
_cell.angle_beta   90.00
_cell.angle_gamma   90.00
#
_symmetry.space_group_name_H-M   'P 1'
#
loop_
_entity.id
_entity.type
_entity.pdbx_description
1 polymer ?
#
loop_
_entity_poly.entity_id
_entity_poly.type
_entity_poly.pdbx_seq_one_letter_code
_entity_poly.pdbx_strand_id
1 'polypeptide(L)'
;MIDELIRKYGKYMGGIDYEKVLNDIISEEDRLREIERRLIGIETGRQTNYEKLRELEKRQLILKYIELKNQERNMLELIKELKLKGYTKTEVTKAIRRLRRIRRQIRMIKRELKLINEEPTNTTKDLKTDVFNEQ
;
A
#
# COMPACT_ATOMS: atom_id res chain seq x y z
N MET A 1 1.93 -19.68 -27.59
CA MET A 1 1.11 -20.90 -27.76
C MET A 1 -0.39 -20.60 -27.84
N ILE A 2 -0.94 -19.69 -27.04
CA ILE A 2 -2.36 -19.30 -27.12
C ILE A 2 -2.66 -18.52 -28.43
N ASP A 3 -1.75 -17.64 -28.85
CA ASP A 3 -1.91 -16.82 -30.07
C ASP A 3 -2.03 -17.64 -31.38
N GLU A 4 -1.33 -18.77 -31.47
CA GLU A 4 -1.43 -19.68 -32.64
C GLU A 4 -2.78 -20.41 -32.69
N LEU A 5 -3.37 -20.69 -31.53
CA LEU A 5 -4.68 -21.34 -31.43
C LEU A 5 -5.78 -20.38 -31.94
N ILE A 6 -5.69 -19.10 -31.55
CA ILE A 6 -6.62 -18.03 -31.95
C ILE A 6 -6.59 -17.82 -33.47
N ARG A 7 -5.39 -17.78 -34.06
CA ARG A 7 -5.23 -17.57 -35.51
C ARG A 7 -5.79 -18.73 -36.35
N LYS A 8 -5.70 -19.95 -35.84
CA LYS A 8 -6.11 -21.17 -36.55
C LYS A 8 -7.60 -21.48 -36.40
N TYR A 9 -8.21 -21.15 -35.25
CA TYR A 9 -9.60 -21.49 -34.96
C TYR A 9 -10.58 -20.30 -34.91
N GLY A 10 -10.09 -19.05 -34.97
CA GLY A 10 -10.94 -17.85 -34.96
C GLY A 10 -11.96 -17.79 -36.09
N LYS A 11 -11.68 -18.44 -37.24
CA LYS A 11 -12.62 -18.54 -38.38
C LYS A 11 -13.84 -19.44 -38.09
N TYR A 12 -13.72 -20.38 -37.16
CA TYR A 12 -14.77 -21.35 -36.81
C TYR A 12 -15.61 -20.94 -35.59
N MET A 13 -15.26 -19.83 -34.93
CA MET A 13 -15.87 -19.36 -33.67
C MET A 13 -16.95 -18.28 -33.86
N GLY A 14 -17.46 -18.10 -35.08
CA GLY A 14 -18.77 -17.51 -35.38
C GLY A 14 -19.22 -16.29 -34.55
N GLY A 15 -18.43 -15.22 -34.49
CA GLY A 15 -18.86 -13.95 -33.87
C GLY A 15 -18.87 -13.94 -32.34
N ILE A 16 -18.25 -14.93 -31.69
CA ILE A 16 -18.03 -14.90 -30.25
C ILE A 16 -16.91 -13.91 -29.94
N ASP A 17 -17.24 -12.89 -29.14
CA ASP A 17 -16.29 -11.90 -28.64
C ASP A 17 -15.28 -12.57 -27.71
N TYR A 18 -14.10 -12.85 -28.25
CA TYR A 18 -13.05 -13.63 -27.61
C TYR A 18 -12.57 -12.99 -26.31
N GLU A 19 -12.45 -11.66 -26.28
CA GLU A 19 -12.02 -10.93 -25.08
C GLU A 19 -13.03 -11.12 -23.94
N LYS A 20 -14.33 -11.15 -24.28
CA LYS A 20 -15.40 -11.39 -23.32
C LYS A 20 -15.36 -12.81 -22.76
N VAL A 21 -15.20 -13.81 -23.62
CA VAL A 21 -15.10 -15.22 -23.18
C VAL A 21 -13.83 -15.47 -22.37
N LEU A 22 -12.70 -14.87 -22.76
CA LEU A 22 -11.46 -14.97 -22.00
C LEU A 22 -11.60 -14.33 -20.62
N ASN A 23 -12.23 -13.15 -20.54
CA ASN A 23 -12.51 -12.48 -19.26
C ASN A 23 -13.50 -13.28 -18.40
N ASP A 24 -14.51 -13.89 -19.01
CA ASP A 24 -15.46 -14.75 -18.30
C ASP A 24 -14.76 -16.01 -17.75
N ILE A 25 -13.87 -16.64 -18.53
CA ILE A 25 -13.08 -17.80 -18.08
C ILE A 25 -12.11 -17.40 -16.96
N ILE A 26 -11.41 -16.27 -17.07
CA ILE A 26 -10.50 -15.79 -16.01
C ILE A 26 -11.29 -15.47 -14.73
N SER A 27 -12.43 -14.80 -14.86
CA SER A 27 -13.34 -14.48 -13.75
C SER A 27 -13.90 -15.75 -13.09
N GLU A 28 -14.21 -16.77 -13.88
CA GLU A 28 -14.72 -18.05 -13.40
C GLU A 28 -13.62 -18.88 -12.74
N GLU A 29 -12.40 -18.84 -13.25
CA GLU A 29 -11.24 -19.47 -12.63
C GLU A 29 -10.89 -18.81 -11.27
N ASP A 30 -10.98 -17.49 -11.17
CA ASP A 30 -10.81 -16.76 -9.91
C ASP A 30 -11.91 -17.12 -8.90
N ARG A 31 -13.17 -17.23 -9.35
CA ARG A 31 -14.28 -17.71 -8.52
C ARG A 31 -14.09 -19.16 -8.06
N LEU A 32 -13.65 -20.05 -8.94
CA LEU A 32 -13.42 -21.45 -8.63
C LEU A 32 -12.26 -21.61 -7.64
N ARG A 33 -11.18 -20.84 -7.79
CA ARG A 33 -10.10 -20.77 -6.80
C ARG A 33 -10.58 -20.23 -5.46
N GLU A 34 -11.50 -19.25 -5.46
CA GLU A 34 -12.11 -18.73 -4.24
C GLU A 34 -12.98 -19.79 -3.54
N ILE A 35 -13.74 -20.57 -4.31
CA ILE A 35 -14.57 -21.68 -3.80
C ILE A 35 -13.69 -22.82 -3.29
N GLU A 36 -12.65 -23.21 -4.03
CA GLU A 36 -11.67 -24.23 -3.63
C GLU A 36 -10.96 -23.83 -2.32
N ARG A 37 -10.58 -22.56 -2.17
CA ARG A 37 -9.98 -22.03 -0.93
C ARG A 37 -10.94 -22.05 0.25
N ARG A 38 -12.24 -21.79 0.03
CA ARG A 38 -13.28 -21.92 1.06
C ARG A 38 -13.50 -23.38 1.46
N LEU A 39 -13.49 -24.30 0.49
CA LEU A 39 -13.63 -25.74 0.72
C LEU A 39 -12.43 -26.34 1.49
N ILE A 40 -11.22 -25.80 1.27
CA ILE A 40 -10.00 -26.19 2.01
C ILE A 40 -9.94 -25.55 3.42
N GLY A 41 -10.91 -24.73 3.80
CA GLY A 41 -10.98 -24.11 5.14
C GLY A 41 -9.99 -22.95 5.35
N ILE A 42 -9.42 -22.39 4.27
CA ILE A 42 -8.50 -21.26 4.36
C ILE A 42 -9.33 -19.97 4.36
N GLU A 43 -9.50 -19.34 5.53
CA GLU A 43 -10.12 -18.02 5.70
C GLU A 43 -9.29 -16.88 5.04
N THR A 44 -9.21 -16.89 3.71
CA THR A 44 -8.49 -15.90 2.89
C THR A 44 -9.15 -14.50 2.90
N GLY A 45 -10.42 -14.39 3.31
CA GLY A 45 -11.12 -13.11 3.40
C GLY A 45 -10.58 -12.16 4.47
N ARG A 46 -9.91 -12.67 5.50
CA ARG A 46 -9.26 -11.84 6.53
C ARG A 46 -7.91 -11.33 6.05
N GLN A 47 -7.05 -12.19 5.50
CA GLN A 47 -5.70 -11.82 5.03
C GLN A 47 -5.72 -10.77 3.91
N THR A 48 -6.60 -10.92 2.92
CA THR A 48 -6.75 -9.94 1.82
C THR A 48 -7.24 -8.57 2.30
N ASN A 49 -8.05 -8.51 3.35
CA ASN A 49 -8.47 -7.25 3.96
C ASN A 49 -7.34 -6.57 4.76
N TYR A 50 -6.51 -7.33 5.48
CA TYR A 50 -5.37 -6.78 6.21
C TYR A 50 -4.28 -6.22 5.28
N GLU A 51 -4.04 -6.85 4.13
CA GLU A 51 -3.10 -6.33 3.12
C GLU A 51 -3.59 -5.01 2.54
N LYS A 52 -4.86 -4.94 2.12
CA LYS A 52 -5.49 -3.70 1.63
C LYS A 52 -5.47 -2.58 2.66
N LEU A 53 -5.75 -2.89 3.93
CA LEU A 53 -5.67 -1.92 5.04
C LEU A 53 -4.25 -1.40 5.22
N ARG A 54 -3.23 -2.27 5.20
CA ARG A 54 -1.81 -1.86 5.28
C ARG A 54 -1.37 -1.01 4.11
N GLU A 55 -1.82 -1.32 2.90
CA GLU A 55 -1.55 -0.47 1.72
C GLU A 55 -2.15 0.93 1.86
N LEU A 56 -3.40 1.01 2.37
CA LEU A 56 -4.06 2.29 2.65
C LEU A 56 -3.31 3.10 3.72
N GLU A 57 -2.91 2.46 4.82
CA GLU A 57 -2.11 3.09 5.88
C GLU A 57 -0.77 3.61 5.36
N LYS A 58 -0.05 2.80 4.57
CA LYS A 58 1.20 3.20 3.93
C LYS A 58 1.00 4.40 3.01
N ARG A 59 -0.07 4.41 2.20
CA ARG A 59 -0.40 5.53 1.32
C ARG A 59 -0.70 6.80 2.11
N GLN A 60 -1.46 6.71 3.20
CA GLN A 60 -1.75 7.85 4.07
C GLN A 60 -0.48 8.43 4.70
N LEU A 61 0.43 7.59 5.17
CA LEU A 61 1.71 8.02 5.74
C LEU A 61 2.61 8.72 4.71
N ILE A 62 2.65 8.21 3.48
CA ILE A 62 3.38 8.86 2.38
C ILE A 62 2.81 10.24 2.07
N LEU A 63 1.48 10.37 1.95
CA LEU A 63 0.83 11.66 1.71
C LEU A 63 1.14 12.66 2.83
N LYS A 64 1.03 12.23 4.09
CA LYS A 64 1.37 13.05 5.26
C LYS A 64 2.84 13.45 5.28
N TYR A 65 3.74 12.56 4.87
CA TYR A 65 5.17 12.88 4.73
C TYR A 65 5.41 13.98 3.70
N ILE A 66 4.79 13.89 2.53
CA ILE A 66 4.90 14.89 1.46
C ILE A 66 4.36 16.25 1.95
N GLU A 67 3.21 16.24 2.62
CA GLU A 67 2.61 17.46 3.19
C GLU A 67 3.56 18.13 4.19
N LEU A 68 4.11 17.37 5.15
CA LEU A 68 5.05 17.90 6.13
C LEU A 68 6.34 18.41 5.49
N LYS A 69 6.79 17.80 4.38
CA LYS A 69 7.95 18.27 3.63
C LYS A 69 7.69 19.61 2.94
N ASN A 70 6.50 19.81 2.39
CA ASN A 70 6.08 21.10 1.86
C ASN A 70 5.99 22.15 2.98
N GLN A 71 5.41 21.80 4.13
CA GLN A 71 5.37 22.68 5.30
C GLN A 71 6.78 23.03 5.82
N GLU A 72 7.72 22.08 5.82
CA GLU A 72 9.12 22.33 6.18
C GLU A 72 9.75 23.39 5.26
N ARG A 73 9.55 23.26 3.94
CA ARG A 73 10.06 24.21 2.95
C ARG A 73 9.45 25.61 3.16
N ASN A 74 8.13 25.69 3.27
CA ASN A 74 7.44 26.97 3.47
C ASN A 74 7.89 27.66 4.77
N MET A 75 8.10 26.89 5.84
CA MET A 75 8.62 27.44 7.10
C MET A 75 10.06 27.92 6.99
N LEU A 76 10.90 27.26 6.20
CA LEU A 76 12.27 27.72 5.93
C LEU A 76 12.28 29.02 5.13
N GLU A 77 11.43 29.14 4.12
CA GLU A 77 11.25 30.35 3.33
C GLU A 77 10.75 31.51 4.21
N LEU A 78 9.74 31.27 5.05
CA LEU A 78 9.25 32.25 6.02
C LEU A 78 10.36 32.71 6.98
N ILE A 79 11.20 31.80 7.49
CA ILE A 79 12.32 32.18 8.36
C ILE A 79 13.33 33.06 7.63
N LYS A 80 13.61 32.78 6.34
CA LYS A 80 14.48 33.63 5.53
C LYS A 80 13.88 35.02 5.35
N GLU A 81 12.61 35.11 5.01
CA GLU A 81 11.91 36.39 4.85
C GLU A 81 11.90 37.21 6.15
N LEU A 82 11.59 36.57 7.29
CA LEU A 82 11.58 37.26 8.58
C LEU A 82 12.95 37.84 8.93
N LYS A 83 14.03 37.11 8.62
CA LYS A 83 15.40 37.59 8.81
C LYS A 83 15.75 38.74 7.87
N LEU A 84 15.36 38.65 6.60
CA LEU A 84 15.65 39.68 5.60
C LEU A 84 14.91 40.99 5.87
N LYS A 85 13.65 40.90 6.33
CA LYS A 85 12.80 42.06 6.65
C LYS A 85 13.10 42.67 8.03
N GLY A 86 14.08 42.13 8.77
CA GLY A 86 14.50 42.67 10.06
C GLY A 86 13.50 42.50 11.21
N TYR A 87 12.64 41.47 11.15
CA TYR A 87 11.67 41.21 12.20
C TYR A 87 12.31 40.84 13.55
N THR A 88 11.53 40.95 14.62
CA THR A 88 12.01 40.72 15.99
C THR A 88 12.53 39.29 16.17
N LYS A 89 13.59 39.14 16.97
CA LYS A 89 14.20 37.84 17.31
C LYS A 89 13.19 36.84 17.89
N THR A 90 12.13 37.32 18.54
CA THR A 90 11.02 36.53 19.07
C THR A 90 10.19 35.83 17.98
N GLU A 91 9.96 36.47 16.84
CA GLU A 91 9.18 35.88 15.75
C GLU A 91 9.97 34.82 15.00
N VAL A 92 11.26 35.12 14.73
CA VAL A 92 12.19 34.16 14.14
C VAL A 92 12.33 32.92 15.02
N THR A 93 12.43 33.08 16.34
CA THR A 93 12.50 31.94 17.28
C THR A 93 11.21 31.14 17.35
N LYS A 94 10.03 31.77 17.28
CA LYS A 94 8.74 31.07 17.15
C LYS A 94 8.69 30.23 15.88
N ALA A 95 9.11 30.78 14.74
CA ALA A 95 9.16 30.07 13.47
C ALA A 95 10.14 28.87 13.51
N ILE A 96 11.32 29.03 14.11
CA ILE A 96 12.30 27.95 14.31
C ILE A 96 11.73 26.84 15.22
N ARG A 97 11.02 27.20 16.30
CA ARG A 97 10.36 26.20 17.17
C ARG A 97 9.33 25.39 16.41
N ARG A 98 8.53 26.03 15.55
CA ARG A 98 7.55 25.35 14.70
C ARG A 98 8.23 24.43 13.67
N LEU A 99 9.30 24.88 13.02
CA LEU A 99 10.12 24.06 12.13
C LEU A 99 10.67 22.80 12.84
N ARG A 100 11.13 22.93 14.09
CA ARG A 100 11.62 21.80 14.89
C ARG A 100 10.53 20.77 15.18
N ARG A 101 9.27 21.20 15.37
CA ARG A 101 8.11 20.31 15.55
C ARG A 101 7.81 19.53 14.27
N ILE A 102 7.77 20.21 13.12
CA ILE A 102 7.57 19.58 11.81
C ILE A 102 8.64 18.51 11.56
N ARG A 103 9.92 18.83 11.80
CA ARG A 103 11.03 17.87 11.68
C ARG A 103 10.94 16.67 12.62
N ARG A 104 10.31 16.83 13.79
CA ARG A 104 10.04 15.70 14.69
C ARG A 104 8.95 14.80 14.11
N GLN A 105 7.86 15.37 13.61
CA GLN A 105 6.78 14.62 12.96
C GLN A 105 7.28 13.85 11.73
N ILE A 106 8.10 14.48 10.89
CA ILE A 106 8.73 13.80 9.74
C ILE A 106 9.55 12.58 10.19
N ARG A 107 10.30 12.69 11.28
CA ARG A 107 11.08 11.57 11.82
C ARG A 107 10.21 10.44 12.36
N MET A 108 9.08 10.76 12.98
CA MET A 108 8.12 9.76 13.45
C MET A 108 7.53 8.98 12.28
N ILE A 109 7.05 9.67 11.24
CA ILE A 109 6.49 9.02 10.05
C ILE A 109 7.53 8.16 9.34
N LYS A 110 8.80 8.60 9.27
CA LYS A 110 9.87 7.75 8.71
C LYS A 110 10.08 6.46 9.51
N ARG A 111 9.89 6.49 10.84
CA ARG A 111 9.97 5.28 11.68
C ARG A 111 8.75 4.39 11.45
N GLU A 112 7.56 4.96 11.40
CA GLU A 112 6.32 4.23 11.11
C GLU A 112 6.38 3.54 9.74
N LEU A 113 6.83 4.25 8.70
CA LEU A 113 7.05 3.66 7.38
C LEU A 113 8.11 2.56 7.37
N LYS A 114 9.13 2.66 8.23
CA LYS A 114 10.16 1.63 8.36
C LYS A 114 9.58 0.37 9.01
N LEU A 115 8.82 0.51 10.08
CA LEU A 115 8.16 -0.60 10.77
C LEU A 115 7.20 -1.36 9.83
N ILE A 116 6.40 -0.63 9.06
CA ILE A 116 5.46 -1.23 8.08
C ILE A 116 6.20 -2.04 7.00
N ASN A 117 7.41 -1.63 6.61
CA ASN A 117 8.21 -2.39 5.64
C ASN A 117 9.01 -3.54 6.27
N GLU A 118 9.24 -3.51 7.58
CA GLU A 118 10.03 -4.52 8.31
C GLU A 118 9.19 -5.64 8.91
N GLU A 119 7.86 -5.50 9.03
CA GLU A 119 6.98 -6.61 9.43
C GLU A 119 6.97 -7.71 8.36
N PRO A 120 7.61 -8.87 8.59
CA PRO A 120 7.46 -9.99 7.69
C PRO A 120 6.05 -10.56 7.85
N THR A 121 5.50 -11.09 6.77
CA THR A 121 4.31 -11.95 6.67
C THR A 121 4.46 -13.29 7.43
N ASN A 122 5.00 -13.26 8.65
CA ASN A 122 5.34 -14.44 9.44
C ASN A 122 4.18 -15.03 10.23
N THR A 123 2.97 -14.48 10.17
CA THR A 123 1.79 -15.07 10.83
C THR A 123 1.33 -16.41 10.23
N THR A 124 1.98 -16.92 9.17
CA THR A 124 1.66 -18.22 8.57
C THR A 124 2.52 -19.39 9.07
N LYS A 125 3.56 -19.14 9.88
CA LYS A 125 4.43 -20.23 10.38
C LYS A 125 3.97 -20.82 11.71
N ASP A 126 3.23 -20.08 12.53
CA ASP A 126 2.88 -20.51 13.88
C ASP A 126 1.64 -21.42 13.96
N LEU A 127 0.93 -21.65 12.86
CA LEU A 127 -0.24 -22.56 12.82
C LEU A 127 0.10 -24.00 12.36
N LYS A 128 1.32 -24.26 11.88
CA LYS A 128 1.70 -25.61 11.40
C LYS A 128 2.30 -26.51 12.49
N THR A 129 2.68 -25.96 13.63
CA THR A 129 3.30 -26.73 14.72
C THR A 129 2.30 -27.38 15.66
N ASP A 130 1.05 -26.91 15.70
CA ASP A 130 0.07 -27.41 16.68
C ASP A 130 -0.80 -28.56 16.14
N VAL A 131 -0.75 -28.86 14.83
CA VAL A 131 -1.56 -29.92 14.20
C VAL A 131 -0.81 -31.26 14.06
N PHE A 132 0.49 -31.30 14.34
CA PHE A 132 1.32 -32.51 14.14
C PHE A 132 1.67 -33.28 15.42
N ASN A 133 1.06 -32.95 16.57
CA ASN A 133 1.33 -33.63 17.84
C ASN A 133 0.14 -34.41 18.43
N GLU A 134 -0.90 -34.67 17.63
CA GLU A 134 -1.97 -35.61 17.99
C GLU A 134 -2.09 -36.71 16.92
N GLN A 135 -1.21 -37.72 16.97
CA GLN A 135 -1.47 -39.13 16.66
C GLN A 135 -0.22 -40.00 16.79
#